data_AF-A0A538SM25-F1
#
_entry.id   AF-A0A538SM25-F1
#
_cell.length_a   1.000
_cell.length_b   1.000
_cell.length_c   1.000
_cell.angle_alpha   90.00
_cell.angle_beta   90.00
_cell.angle_gamma   90.00
#
_symmetry.space_group_name_H-M   'P 1'
#
loop_
_entity.id
_entity.type
_entity.pdbx_description
1 polymer ?
#
loop_
_entity_poly.entity_id
_entity_poly.type
_entity_poly.pdbx_seq_one_letter_code
_entity_poly.pdbx_strand_id
1 'polypeptide(L)'
;MTEATLLELHDLDLQLAEAREAAHVGKLKKLGFEPGERLSLERLRARLLAGVERRWVQHYERALQRYGRGLVAMRERVCLGCFVTLPTSASPGVGESLTLCESCGRILYWR
;
A
#
# COMPACT_ATOMS: atom_id res chain seq x y z
N MET A 1 -8.57 -13.03 6.44
CA MET A 1 -7.64 -12.03 5.86
C MET A 1 -6.97 -11.28 6.98
N THR A 2 -5.65 -11.10 6.94
CA THR A 2 -4.97 -10.22 7.89
C THR A 2 -4.63 -8.92 7.17
N GLU A 3 -5.31 -7.84 7.55
CA GLU A 3 -4.93 -6.45 7.32
C GLU A 3 -3.40 -6.22 7.37
N ALA A 4 -2.72 -6.90 8.30
CA ALA A 4 -1.27 -6.91 8.44
C ALA A 4 -0.51 -7.20 7.14
N THR A 5 -0.99 -8.12 6.28
CA THR A 5 -0.34 -8.45 5.01
C THR A 5 -0.41 -7.30 4.00
N LEU A 6 -1.52 -6.55 4.00
CA LEU A 6 -1.68 -5.37 3.15
C LEU A 6 -0.82 -4.20 3.63
N LEU A 7 -0.68 -4.04 4.94
CA LEU A 7 0.24 -3.07 5.53
C LEU A 7 1.68 -3.40 5.15
N GLU A 8 2.10 -4.66 5.34
CA GLU A 8 3.44 -5.13 5.00
C GLU A 8 3.74 -4.97 3.50
N LEU A 9 2.78 -5.30 2.63
CA LEU A 9 2.88 -5.06 1.19
C LEU A 9 3.07 -3.57 0.88
N HIS A 10 2.30 -2.71 1.56
CA HIS A 10 2.39 -1.26 1.34
C HIS A 10 3.76 -0.70 1.73
N ASP A 11 4.26 -1.07 2.90
CA ASP A 11 5.58 -0.64 3.37
C ASP A 11 6.69 -1.12 2.42
N LEU A 12 6.60 -2.36 1.93
CA LEU A 12 7.55 -2.90 0.95
C LEU A 12 7.50 -2.13 -0.39
N ASP A 13 6.32 -1.78 -0.89
CA ASP A 13 6.20 -1.01 -2.13
C ASP A 13 6.76 0.41 -1.99
N LEU A 14 6.60 1.04 -0.82
CA LEU A 14 7.24 2.33 -0.53
C LEU A 14 8.77 2.21 -0.53
N GLN A 15 9.32 1.18 0.12
CA GLN A 15 10.76 0.91 0.11
C GLN A 15 11.29 0.64 -1.31
N LEU A 16 10.55 -0.13 -2.12
CA LEU A 16 10.91 -0.40 -3.51
C LEU A 16 10.89 0.86 -4.37
N ALA A 17 9.90 1.75 -4.16
CA ALA A 17 9.83 3.04 -4.85
C ALA A 17 11.04 3.93 -4.49
N GLU A 18 11.33 4.08 -3.19
CA GLU A 18 12.48 4.84 -2.70
C GLU A 18 13.80 4.28 -3.23
N ALA A 19 13.97 2.95 -3.24
CA ALA A 19 15.17 2.31 -3.77
C ALA A 19 15.33 2.57 -5.29
N ARG A 20 14.24 2.59 -6.05
CA ARG A 20 14.25 2.91 -7.50
C ARG A 20 14.62 4.37 -7.76
N GLU A 21 14.16 5.29 -6.93
CA GLU A 21 14.54 6.71 -7.01
C GLU A 21 15.99 6.94 -6.59
N ALA A 22 16.45 6.28 -5.51
CA ALA A 22 17.85 6.31 -5.08
C ALA A 22 18.81 5.71 -6.14
N ALA A 23 18.32 4.77 -6.97
CA ALA A 23 19.04 4.23 -8.11
C ALA A 23 19.32 5.28 -9.20
N HIS A 24 18.44 6.27 -9.37
CA HIS A 24 18.65 7.39 -10.29
C HIS A 24 19.75 8.35 -9.81
N VAL A 25 20.16 8.28 -8.53
CA VAL A 25 21.17 9.15 -7.93
C VAL A 25 22.39 8.35 -7.48
N GLY A 26 22.86 7.34 -8.22
CA GLY A 26 24.19 6.70 -8.03
C GLY A 26 24.54 6.20 -6.60
N LYS A 27 23.57 6.11 -5.69
CA LYS A 27 23.79 6.02 -4.23
C LYS A 27 23.51 4.64 -3.65
N LEU A 28 22.90 3.71 -4.40
CA LEU A 28 22.64 2.34 -3.92
C LEU A 28 23.92 1.60 -3.51
N LYS A 29 24.99 1.69 -4.30
CA LYS A 29 26.31 1.14 -3.92
C LYS A 29 26.90 1.76 -2.65
N LYS A 30 26.60 3.03 -2.35
CA LYS A 30 27.07 3.70 -1.13
C LYS A 30 26.25 3.36 0.11
N LEU A 31 25.03 2.87 -0.08
CA LEU A 31 24.11 2.42 0.98
C LEU A 31 24.14 0.90 1.19
N GLY A 32 25.00 0.18 0.45
CA GLY A 32 25.16 -1.27 0.58
C GLY A 32 24.12 -2.10 -0.16
N PHE A 33 23.26 -1.49 -1.00
CA PHE A 33 22.25 -2.21 -1.76
C PHE A 33 22.82 -2.83 -3.03
N GLU A 34 23.02 -4.15 -3.02
CA GLU A 34 23.51 -4.93 -4.14
C GLU A 34 22.35 -5.39 -5.06
N PRO A 35 22.58 -5.62 -6.37
CA PRO A 35 21.54 -6.04 -7.32
C PRO A 35 20.76 -7.29 -6.90
N GLY A 36 21.36 -8.19 -6.12
CA GLY A 36 20.72 -9.40 -5.58
C GLY A 36 19.61 -9.10 -4.55
N GLU A 37 19.75 -8.02 -3.78
CA GLU A 37 18.77 -7.64 -2.76
C GLU A 37 17.47 -7.14 -3.42
N ARG A 38 17.58 -6.42 -4.54
CA ARG A 38 16.39 -5.99 -5.30
C ARG A 38 15.56 -7.18 -5.81
N LEU A 39 16.21 -8.23 -6.31
CA LEU A 39 15.51 -9.46 -6.72
C LEU A 39 14.82 -10.15 -5.54
N SER A 40 15.39 -10.07 -4.34
CA SER A 40 14.79 -10.62 -3.13
C SER A 40 13.52 -9.86 -2.71
N LEU A 41 13.53 -8.52 -2.82
CA LEU A 41 12.38 -7.67 -2.49
C LEU A 41 11.21 -7.88 -3.46
N GLU A 42 11.48 -8.01 -4.76
CA GLU A 42 10.43 -8.29 -5.75
C GLU A 42 9.80 -9.69 -5.54
N ARG A 43 10.60 -10.69 -5.12
CA ARG A 43 10.08 -12.01 -4.73
C ARG A 43 9.21 -11.94 -3.46
N LEU A 44 9.63 -11.17 -2.46
CA LEU A 44 8.84 -10.94 -1.25
C LEU A 44 7.52 -10.27 -1.60
N ARG A 45 7.53 -9.25 -2.47
CA ARG A 45 6.33 -8.58 -2.96
C ARG A 45 5.36 -9.56 -3.60
N ALA A 46 5.85 -10.43 -4.49
CA ALA A 46 5.03 -11.47 -5.12
C ALA A 46 4.41 -12.44 -4.09
N ARG A 47 5.17 -12.81 -3.04
CA ARG A 47 4.67 -13.66 -1.95
C ARG A 47 3.57 -12.97 -1.15
N LEU A 48 3.75 -11.70 -0.81
CA LEU A 48 2.75 -10.93 -0.07
C LEU A 48 1.47 -10.76 -0.90
N LEU A 49 1.58 -10.44 -2.19
CA LEU A 49 0.43 -10.35 -3.10
C LEU A 49 -0.36 -11.65 -3.19
N ALA A 50 0.30 -12.81 -3.16
CA ALA A 50 -0.38 -14.11 -3.15
C ALA A 50 -1.18 -14.37 -1.86
N GLY A 51 -0.83 -13.70 -0.76
CA GLY A 51 -1.56 -13.74 0.52
C GLY A 51 -2.70 -12.73 0.64
N VAL A 52 -2.84 -11.79 -0.30
CA VAL A 52 -3.89 -10.76 -0.30
C VAL A 52 -5.06 -11.23 -1.16
N GLU A 53 -6.30 -11.05 -0.68
CA GLU A 53 -7.48 -11.37 -1.49
C GLU A 53 -7.48 -10.56 -2.80
N ARG A 54 -7.81 -11.24 -3.90
CA ARG A 54 -7.74 -10.68 -5.26
C ARG A 54 -8.50 -9.35 -5.43
N ARG A 55 -9.62 -9.16 -4.72
CA ARG A 55 -10.36 -7.88 -4.74
C ARG A 55 -9.48 -6.72 -4.28
N TRP A 56 -8.74 -6.89 -3.19
CA TRP A 56 -7.89 -5.84 -2.65
C TRP A 56 -6.66 -5.60 -3.50
N VAL A 57 -6.07 -6.65 -4.08
CA VAL A 57 -4.94 -6.51 -5.01
C VAL A 57 -5.28 -5.54 -6.15
N GLN A 58 -6.45 -5.70 -6.78
CA GLN A 58 -6.85 -4.84 -7.89
C GLN A 58 -7.01 -3.37 -7.49
N HIS A 59 -7.63 -3.10 -6.34
CA HIS A 59 -7.79 -1.73 -5.83
C HIS A 59 -6.45 -1.12 -5.41
N TYR A 60 -5.64 -1.92 -4.70
CA TYR A 60 -4.33 -1.53 -4.23
C TYR A 60 -3.40 -1.16 -5.38
N GLU A 61 -3.24 -2.02 -6.39
CA GLU A 61 -2.34 -1.77 -7.52
C GLU A 61 -2.78 -0.56 -8.35
N ARG A 62 -4.09 -0.40 -8.58
CA ARG A 62 -4.63 0.77 -9.28
C ARG A 62 -4.34 2.07 -8.53
N ALA A 63 -4.53 2.07 -7.22
CA ALA A 63 -4.26 3.22 -6.37
C ALA A 63 -2.75 3.52 -6.25
N LEU A 64 -1.92 2.49 -6.10
CA LEU A 64 -0.46 2.58 -6.07
C LEU A 64 0.06 3.18 -7.38
N GLN A 65 -0.40 2.70 -8.53
CA GLN A 65 -0.01 3.22 -9.84
C GLN A 65 -0.41 4.69 -10.02
N ARG A 66 -1.61 5.07 -9.55
CA ARG A 66 -2.13 6.43 -9.74
C ARG A 66 -1.53 7.45 -8.79
N TYR A 67 -1.22 7.05 -7.55
CA TYR A 67 -0.91 7.99 -6.47
C TYR A 67 0.38 7.68 -5.72
N GLY A 68 1.10 6.63 -6.07
CA GLY A 68 2.24 6.12 -5.30
C GLY A 68 1.87 5.49 -3.96
N ARG A 69 0.58 5.42 -3.60
CA ARG A 69 0.09 4.82 -2.35
C ARG A 69 -1.24 4.09 -2.58
N GLY A 70 -1.26 2.81 -2.26
CA GLY A 70 -2.45 1.95 -2.38
C GLY A 70 -3.30 1.84 -1.10
N LEU A 71 -2.66 1.98 0.06
CA LEU A 71 -3.27 1.90 1.39
C LEU A 71 -3.08 3.23 2.12
N VAL A 72 -4.12 3.71 2.81
CA VAL A 72 -4.04 4.92 3.64
C VAL A 72 -4.84 4.74 4.93
N ALA A 73 -4.38 5.37 5.99
CA ALA A 73 -5.15 5.45 7.23
C ALA A 73 -6.36 6.37 7.07
N MET A 74 -7.40 6.06 7.82
CA MET A 74 -8.56 6.91 8.00
C MET A 74 -8.52 7.49 9.42
N ARG A 75 -8.81 8.79 9.56
CA ARG A 75 -8.93 9.45 10.87
C ARG A 75 -10.18 10.31 10.89
N GLU A 76 -11.02 10.16 11.92
CA GLU A 76 -12.22 11.00 12.11
C GLU A 76 -13.15 11.04 10.88
N ARG A 77 -13.30 9.90 10.18
CA ARG A 77 -14.01 9.73 8.89
C ARG A 77 -13.38 10.47 7.71
N VAL A 78 -12.13 10.93 7.82
CA VAL A 78 -11.40 11.57 6.73
C VAL A 78 -10.43 10.57 6.11
N CYS A 79 -10.49 10.44 4.78
CA CYS A 79 -9.48 9.72 4.01
C CYS A 79 -8.18 10.54 3.97
N LEU A 80 -7.10 10.06 4.58
CA LEU A 80 -5.83 10.80 4.60
C LEU A 80 -5.07 10.78 3.25
N GLY A 81 -5.62 10.11 2.23
CA GLY A 81 -5.08 10.12 0.87
C GLY A 81 -5.65 11.21 -0.04
N CYS A 82 -6.91 11.63 0.15
CA CYS A 82 -7.55 12.67 -0.67
C CYS A 82 -8.32 13.72 0.14
N PHE A 83 -8.29 13.63 1.47
CA PHE A 83 -8.87 14.59 2.41
C PHE A 83 -10.39 14.78 2.33
N VAL A 84 -11.11 13.86 1.68
CA VAL A 84 -12.57 13.88 1.70
C VAL A 84 -13.09 13.30 3.01
N THR A 85 -14.19 13.88 3.51
CA THR A 85 -14.96 13.30 4.61
C THR A 85 -15.87 12.21 4.06
N LEU A 86 -15.84 11.04 4.67
CA LEU A 86 -16.62 9.88 4.29
C LEU A 86 -18.01 9.91 4.93
N PRO A 87 -19.04 9.41 4.23
CA PRO A 87 -20.36 9.23 4.83
C PRO A 87 -20.29 8.21 5.98
N THR A 88 -21.25 8.26 6.89
CA THR A 88 -21.33 7.29 8.01
C THR A 88 -21.53 5.85 7.53
N SER A 89 -22.11 5.67 6.34
CA SER A 89 -22.25 4.37 5.68
C SER A 89 -20.94 3.74 5.21
N ALA A 90 -19.84 4.52 5.14
CA ALA A 90 -18.54 4.03 4.70
C ALA A 90 -17.76 3.31 5.82
N SER A 91 -18.29 3.28 7.04
CA SER A 91 -17.71 2.51 8.14
C SER A 91 -17.68 1.01 7.81
N PRO A 92 -16.61 0.30 8.19
CA PRO A 92 -16.50 -1.13 7.95
C PRO A 92 -17.55 -1.90 8.74
N GLY A 93 -17.88 -3.11 8.27
CA GLY A 93 -18.70 -4.04 9.02
C GLY A 93 -18.04 -4.47 10.33
N VAL A 94 -18.81 -5.09 11.23
CA VAL A 94 -18.28 -5.62 12.49
C VAL A 94 -17.20 -6.66 12.19
N GLY A 95 -15.99 -6.44 12.70
CA GLY A 95 -14.84 -7.33 12.49
C GLY A 95 -14.06 -7.06 11.19
N GLU A 96 -14.45 -6.07 10.39
CA GLU A 96 -13.69 -5.58 9.25
C GLU A 96 -12.91 -4.32 9.63
N SER A 97 -11.68 -4.18 9.11
CA SER A 97 -10.83 -3.00 9.32
C SER A 97 -10.46 -2.30 8.01
N LEU A 98 -10.94 -2.80 6.87
CA LEU A 98 -10.60 -2.30 5.55
C LEU A 98 -11.84 -1.91 4.77
N THR A 99 -11.84 -0.71 4.19
CA THR A 99 -12.84 -0.29 3.20
C THR A 99 -12.18 0.39 2.01
N LEU A 100 -12.96 0.85 1.04
CA LEU A 100 -12.48 1.65 -0.07
C LEU A 100 -12.95 3.08 0.08
N CYS A 101 -12.10 4.04 -0.25
CA CYS A 101 -12.53 5.42 -0.39
C CYS A 101 -13.35 5.55 -1.68
N GLU A 102 -14.63 5.91 -1.56
CA GLU A 102 -15.53 6.09 -2.71
C GLU A 102 -15.10 7.22 -3.65
N SER A 103 -14.28 8.17 -3.17
CA SER A 103 -13.79 9.30 -3.96
C SER A 103 -12.51 9.00 -4.74
N CYS A 104 -11.50 8.40 -4.09
CA CYS A 104 -10.19 8.21 -4.72
C CYS A 104 -9.83 6.75 -5.02
N GLY A 105 -10.61 5.79 -4.51
CA GLY A 105 -10.42 4.36 -4.73
C GLY A 105 -9.27 3.71 -3.94
N ARG A 106 -8.58 4.45 -3.06
CA ARG A 106 -7.56 3.86 -2.16
C ARG A 106 -8.21 2.98 -1.10
N ILE A 107 -7.47 1.96 -0.65
CA ILE A 107 -7.87 1.15 0.49
C ILE A 107 -7.70 2.00 1.75
N LEU A 108 -8.75 2.03 2.57
CA LEU A 108 -8.79 2.69 3.85
C LEU A 108 -8.60 1.66 4.94
N TYR A 109 -7.64 1.92 5.82
CA TYR A 109 -7.47 1.16 7.05
C TYR A 109 -8.05 1.94 8.24
N TRP A 110 -8.96 1.29 8.96
CA TRP A 110 -9.69 1.79 10.12
C TRP A 110 -9.00 1.26 11.38
N ARG A 111 -8.27 2.14 12.07
CA ARG A 111 -7.63 1.86 13.36
C ARG A 111 -8.11 2.82 14.42
#